data_AF-A0A1W0AC54-F1
#
_entry.id   AF-A0A1W0AC54-F1
#
_cell.length_a   1.000
_cell.length_b   1.000
_cell.length_c   1.000
_cell.angle_alpha   90.00
_cell.angle_beta   90.00
_cell.angle_gamma   90.00
#
_symmetry.space_group_name_H-M   'P 1'
#
loop_
_entity.id
_entity.type
_entity.pdbx_description
1 polymer ?
#
loop_
_entity_poly.entity_id
_entity_poly.type
_entity_poly.pdbx_seq_one_letter_code
_entity_poly.pdbx_strand_id
1 'polypeptide(L)'
;KVHAKRKAILDIVFLGERGYGSGVTAAFYSAAAMALQTNKSMAMWVQGHEDVGEETIRHPNGLFPRPCVKKNTALYDRFRLIGRLAGKALLDERLFPLHLSTHFIKLILSMTIEVTDIPRIFLEPGRIVLSLYNAAEQLKVKPCHKVFIEKIPVAEWLEQVDLSFVDPCTQTELVANGEVLSVTMENLAEYVSRVLEIWLGHGIAPQIYAFREGLSEVVAIDKLKLLEADELQAILCGSADVEWSYESLKNSIKLAHGYTVSSEPVEHFINTLVNLTTAQRRAFLLYSTGCPNLPPGGVGFEKLKPPFEVVRRVVPDNEDVDRALPFARTCTNTLHLPAFSTCMPISSVLLLQVFQDQYQIAMYAIRSDQALRLLQVLHYRYGNENNTDMWINTRLSRKLRVQLQDVLTITSGSYPGWCDSITREFKFLFPLELRHMLIRTTAFGCSRSLHWFRDHLQSQESSSEEMLSISPLPKERAKVERADILKSADAVMKVHAKRKAILDIVFLGERGYGSGVTAAFYSAAAMALQT
;
A
#
# COMPACT_ATOMS: atom_id res chain seq x y z
N LYS A 1 2.86 17.87 2.75
CA LYS A 1 2.44 18.78 1.64
C LYS A 1 3.55 19.03 0.63
N VAL A 2 4.75 19.47 1.04
CA VAL A 2 5.87 19.82 0.13
C VAL A 2 6.31 18.66 -0.78
N HIS A 3 6.45 17.45 -0.24
CA HIS A 3 6.94 16.30 -1.02
C HIS A 3 5.88 15.56 -1.83
N ALA A 4 4.59 15.80 -1.60
CA ALA A 4 3.51 15.10 -2.33
C ALA A 4 3.55 15.42 -3.84
N LYS A 5 3.86 16.67 -4.19
CA LYS A 5 4.00 17.12 -5.58
C LYS A 5 5.36 16.76 -6.20
N ARG A 6 6.34 16.32 -5.40
CA ARG A 6 7.70 16.02 -5.88
C ARG A 6 7.79 14.54 -6.28
N LYS A 7 8.29 14.29 -7.49
CA LYS A 7 8.47 12.93 -8.01
C LYS A 7 9.80 12.27 -7.63
N ALA A 8 10.69 12.97 -6.92
CA ALA A 8 11.96 12.42 -6.44
C ALA A 8 11.75 11.21 -5.51
N ILE A 9 12.71 10.29 -5.49
CA ILE A 9 12.76 9.17 -4.52
C ILE A 9 12.94 9.79 -3.13
N LEU A 10 12.14 9.36 -2.17
CA LEU A 10 12.34 9.76 -0.78
C LEU A 10 13.45 8.92 -0.16
N ASP A 11 14.31 9.59 0.58
CA ASP A 11 15.22 8.99 1.53
C ASP A 11 14.87 9.57 2.90
N ILE A 12 14.53 8.69 3.85
CA ILE A 12 14.05 9.08 5.19
C ILE A 12 15.16 8.83 6.20
N VAL A 13 15.35 9.81 7.09
CA VAL A 13 16.26 9.74 8.24
C VAL A 13 15.47 10.10 9.49
N PHE A 14 15.44 9.20 10.47
CA PHE A 14 14.85 9.51 11.77
C PHE A 14 15.79 10.39 12.58
N LEU A 15 15.26 11.45 13.18
CA LEU A 15 16.05 12.37 14.00
C LEU A 15 16.66 11.60 15.19
N GLY A 16 17.99 11.67 15.34
CA GLY A 16 18.72 10.96 16.39
C GLY A 16 19.22 9.57 15.99
N GLU A 17 18.86 9.05 14.81
CA GLU A 17 19.37 7.79 14.29
C GLU A 17 20.47 8.01 13.23
N ARG A 18 21.43 7.08 13.14
CA ARG A 18 22.54 7.16 12.16
C ARG A 18 22.24 6.46 10.83
N GLY A 19 21.05 5.90 10.65
CA GLY A 19 20.65 5.13 9.48
C GLY A 19 19.88 5.95 8.44
N TYR A 20 20.14 5.68 7.16
CA TYR A 20 19.40 6.20 6.00
C TYR A 20 19.27 5.10 4.93
N GLY A 21 18.39 5.29 3.94
CA GLY A 21 18.23 4.36 2.81
C GLY A 21 16.90 3.60 2.78
N SER A 22 16.85 2.57 1.92
CA SER A 22 15.60 1.92 1.53
C SER A 22 14.83 1.27 2.69
N GLY A 23 15.55 0.62 3.61
CA GLY A 23 14.97 -0.05 4.78
C GLY A 23 14.40 0.94 5.80
N VAL A 24 15.08 2.07 6.02
CA VAL A 24 14.58 3.17 6.87
C VAL A 24 13.33 3.81 6.25
N THR A 25 13.35 3.95 4.93
CA THR A 25 12.22 4.46 4.15
C THR A 25 11.03 3.48 4.12
N ALA A 26 11.24 2.17 4.29
CA ALA A 26 10.17 1.18 4.52
C ALA A 26 9.65 1.23 5.97
N ALA A 27 10.56 1.27 6.95
CA ALA A 27 10.23 1.38 8.36
C ALA A 27 9.39 2.64 8.66
N PHE A 28 9.65 3.75 7.96
CA PHE A 28 8.81 4.94 8.02
C PHE A 28 7.35 4.68 7.65
N TYR A 29 7.08 3.98 6.54
CA TYR A 29 5.71 3.65 6.15
C TYR A 29 5.05 2.68 7.13
N SER A 30 5.81 1.71 7.65
CA SER A 30 5.34 0.78 8.69
C SER A 30 4.99 1.53 9.99
N ALA A 31 5.88 2.39 10.50
CA ALA A 31 5.65 3.18 11.70
C ALA A 31 4.47 4.15 11.52
N ALA A 32 4.35 4.79 10.36
CA ALA A 32 3.21 5.65 10.04
C ALA A 32 1.90 4.86 10.01
N ALA A 33 1.89 3.66 9.41
CA ALA A 33 0.72 2.79 9.40
C ALA A 33 0.28 2.39 10.81
N MET A 34 1.22 1.96 11.67
CA MET A 34 0.93 1.62 13.06
C MET A 34 0.37 2.81 13.84
N ALA A 35 0.99 3.99 13.72
CA ALA A 35 0.52 5.21 14.37
C ALA A 35 -0.86 5.68 13.88
N LEU A 36 -1.29 5.25 12.69
CA LEU A 36 -2.59 5.56 12.11
C LEU A 36 -3.64 4.47 12.39
N GLN A 37 -3.26 3.27 12.79
CA GLN A 37 -4.17 2.15 13.06
C GLN A 37 -4.75 2.20 14.48
N THR A 38 -5.11 3.39 14.96
CA THR A 38 -5.63 3.57 16.33
C THR A 38 -6.73 4.62 16.35
N ASN A 39 -7.67 4.47 17.29
CA ASN A 39 -8.69 5.47 17.59
C ASN A 39 -8.33 6.37 18.79
N LYS A 40 -7.16 6.20 19.42
CA LYS A 40 -6.77 6.90 20.66
C LYS A 40 -6.75 8.42 20.54
N SER A 41 -6.08 8.92 19.50
CA SER A 41 -5.96 10.38 19.28
C SER A 41 -7.17 10.97 18.54
N MET A 42 -7.91 10.13 17.82
CA MET A 42 -8.98 10.52 16.92
C MET A 42 -9.77 9.28 16.52
N ALA A 43 -11.09 9.30 16.69
CA ALA A 43 -11.96 8.19 16.32
C ALA A 43 -12.10 8.08 14.79
N MET A 44 -11.19 7.36 14.15
CA MET A 44 -11.06 7.27 12.69
C MET A 44 -11.70 6.01 12.10
N TRP A 45 -11.70 4.90 12.82
CA TRP A 45 -11.98 3.57 12.30
C TRP A 45 -13.15 2.90 13.02
N VAL A 46 -13.92 2.10 12.29
CA VAL A 46 -14.88 1.17 12.87
C VAL A 46 -14.12 0.12 13.70
N GLN A 47 -14.64 -0.22 14.88
CA GLN A 47 -13.99 -1.15 15.81
C GLN A 47 -14.18 -2.62 15.39
N GLY A 48 -13.18 -3.46 15.69
CA GLY A 48 -13.26 -4.93 15.67
C GLY A 48 -14.05 -5.50 16.84
N HIS A 49 -14.13 -6.82 16.98
CA HIS A 49 -14.67 -7.46 18.18
C HIS A 49 -13.70 -7.37 19.37
N GLU A 50 -12.42 -7.08 19.09
CA GLU A 50 -11.28 -7.35 19.96
C GLU A 50 -10.65 -6.08 20.59
N ASP A 51 -10.96 -4.89 20.06
CA ASP A 51 -10.34 -3.58 20.39
C ASP A 51 -10.56 -3.07 21.85
N VAL A 52 -11.07 -3.89 22.77
CA VAL A 52 -11.69 -3.49 24.06
C VAL A 52 -10.65 -3.20 25.17
N GLY A 53 -9.58 -2.49 24.82
CA GLY A 53 -8.39 -2.27 25.64
C GLY A 53 -7.08 -2.27 24.84
N GLU A 54 -7.12 -2.64 23.56
CA GLU A 54 -5.96 -2.64 22.67
C GLU A 54 -5.66 -1.24 22.10
N GLU A 55 -4.38 -0.93 21.90
CA GLU A 55 -3.99 0.34 21.30
C GLU A 55 -4.25 0.42 19.79
N THR A 56 -4.34 -0.74 19.12
CA THR A 56 -4.39 -0.88 17.67
C THR A 56 -5.72 -1.51 17.25
N ILE A 57 -6.37 -0.94 16.24
CA ILE A 57 -7.64 -1.44 15.72
C ILE A 57 -7.40 -2.67 14.84
N ARG A 58 -7.99 -3.81 15.19
CA ARG A 58 -7.90 -5.07 14.44
C ARG A 58 -9.28 -5.45 13.92
N HIS A 59 -9.61 -4.91 12.76
CA HIS A 59 -10.86 -5.25 12.09
C HIS A 59 -10.63 -6.40 11.09
N PRO A 60 -11.43 -7.49 11.11
CA PRO A 60 -11.19 -8.69 10.29
C PRO A 60 -11.23 -8.40 8.79
N ASN A 61 -12.01 -7.39 8.36
CA ASN A 61 -12.10 -6.98 6.96
C ASN A 61 -11.23 -5.76 6.63
N GLY A 62 -10.31 -5.40 7.53
CA GLY A 62 -9.50 -4.19 7.45
C GLY A 62 -10.23 -2.92 7.87
N LEU A 63 -9.47 -1.84 7.95
CA LEU A 63 -9.92 -0.54 8.45
C LEU A 63 -10.95 0.07 7.50
N PHE A 64 -12.08 0.46 8.07
CA PHE A 64 -13.12 1.23 7.41
C PHE A 64 -13.37 2.53 8.18
N PRO A 65 -13.60 3.68 7.53
CA PRO A 65 -13.83 4.94 8.22
C PRO A 65 -15.02 4.85 9.17
N ARG A 66 -14.81 5.26 10.42
CA ARG A 66 -15.91 5.51 11.35
C ARG A 66 -16.76 6.67 10.82
N PRO A 67 -18.09 6.56 10.79
CA PRO A 67 -18.95 7.67 10.42
C PRO A 67 -18.76 8.88 11.34
N CYS A 68 -18.82 10.07 10.76
CA CYS A 68 -18.63 11.34 11.44
C CYS A 68 -19.63 12.37 10.87
N VAL A 69 -20.73 12.59 11.58
CA VAL A 69 -21.81 13.50 11.15
C VAL A 69 -21.42 14.97 11.36
N LYS A 70 -20.64 15.26 12.41
CA LYS A 70 -20.18 16.63 12.72
C LYS A 70 -18.92 16.96 11.92
N LYS A 71 -18.87 18.18 11.37
CA LYS A 71 -17.70 18.66 10.62
C LYS A 71 -16.44 18.58 11.49
N ASN A 72 -15.44 17.82 11.04
CA ASN A 72 -14.18 17.65 11.74
C ASN A 72 -12.99 17.84 10.77
N THR A 73 -12.46 19.06 10.71
CA THR A 73 -11.38 19.41 9.78
C THR A 73 -10.09 18.64 10.07
N ALA A 74 -9.76 18.42 11.34
CA ALA A 74 -8.58 17.66 11.74
C ALA A 74 -8.66 16.19 11.28
N LEU A 75 -9.85 15.58 11.34
CA LEU A 75 -10.12 14.25 10.80
C LEU A 75 -9.89 14.22 9.28
N TYR A 76 -10.43 15.20 8.56
CA TYR A 76 -10.28 15.27 7.11
C TYR A 76 -8.81 15.48 6.71
N ASP A 77 -8.08 16.34 7.42
CA ASP A 77 -6.64 16.52 7.22
C ASP A 77 -5.84 15.24 7.49
N ARG A 78 -6.28 14.43 8.47
CA ARG A 78 -5.69 13.12 8.73
C ARG A 78 -5.91 12.18 7.56
N PHE A 79 -7.15 12.02 7.07
CA PHE A 79 -7.43 11.19 5.88
C PHE A 79 -6.67 11.69 4.64
N ARG A 80 -6.54 13.01 4.45
CA ARG A 80 -5.72 13.61 3.38
C ARG A 80 -4.24 13.28 3.53
N LEU A 81 -3.71 13.23 4.75
CA LEU A 81 -2.35 12.75 5.01
C LEU A 81 -2.20 11.27 4.62
N ILE A 82 -3.16 10.41 5.00
CA ILE A 82 -3.14 8.99 4.63
C ILE A 82 -3.14 8.83 3.10
N GLY A 83 -3.99 9.58 2.39
CA GLY A 83 -4.01 9.58 0.93
C GLY A 83 -2.66 9.95 0.30
N ARG A 84 -1.96 10.96 0.84
CA ARG A 84 -0.61 11.34 0.39
C ARG A 84 0.41 10.24 0.66
N LEU A 85 0.39 9.64 1.86
CA LEU A 85 1.28 8.53 2.23
C LEU A 85 1.07 7.34 1.31
N ALA A 86 -0.19 6.96 1.06
CA ALA A 86 -0.54 5.88 0.15
C ALA A 86 -0.06 6.16 -1.29
N GLY A 87 -0.34 7.35 -1.82
CA GLY A 87 0.15 7.75 -3.14
C GLY A 87 1.67 7.74 -3.25
N LYS A 88 2.35 8.13 -2.17
CA LYS A 88 3.81 8.18 -2.13
C LYS A 88 4.45 6.80 -2.00
N ALA A 89 3.85 5.91 -1.22
CA ALA A 89 4.23 4.51 -1.14
C ALA A 89 4.12 3.81 -2.51
N LEU A 90 3.01 4.03 -3.22
CA LEU A 90 2.82 3.54 -4.60
C LEU A 90 3.90 4.06 -5.56
N LEU A 91 4.16 5.38 -5.51
CA LEU A 91 5.18 6.04 -6.32
C LEU A 91 6.60 5.53 -6.02
N ASP A 92 6.91 5.24 -4.75
CA ASP A 92 8.23 4.81 -4.29
C ASP A 92 8.39 3.29 -4.27
N GLU A 93 7.37 2.54 -4.73
CA GLU A 93 7.35 1.07 -4.78
C GLU A 93 7.57 0.39 -3.42
N ARG A 94 7.13 1.02 -2.33
CA ARG A 94 7.12 0.41 -1.00
C ARG A 94 5.68 0.18 -0.55
N LEU A 95 5.51 -0.81 0.31
CA LEU A 95 4.24 -1.06 0.97
C LEU A 95 3.96 0.05 1.99
N PHE A 96 2.70 0.44 2.08
CA PHE A 96 2.14 1.19 3.19
C PHE A 96 1.20 0.24 3.93
N PRO A 97 1.71 -0.51 4.94
CA PRO A 97 1.02 -1.67 5.51
C PRO A 97 -0.10 -1.27 6.50
N LEU A 98 -0.83 -0.20 6.19
CA LEU A 98 -2.07 0.15 6.87
C LEU A 98 -3.16 -0.71 6.25
N HIS A 99 -3.70 -1.68 6.98
CA HIS A 99 -4.63 -2.68 6.44
C HIS A 99 -6.01 -2.07 6.14
N LEU A 100 -6.10 -1.27 5.08
CA LEU A 100 -7.33 -0.67 4.59
C LEU A 100 -8.27 -1.76 4.06
N SER A 101 -9.55 -1.66 4.42
CA SER A 101 -10.56 -2.59 3.91
C SER A 101 -10.74 -2.45 2.40
N THR A 102 -11.02 -3.57 1.71
CA THR A 102 -11.41 -3.52 0.29
C THR A 102 -12.61 -2.61 0.07
N HIS A 103 -13.57 -2.58 1.01
CA HIS A 103 -14.72 -1.67 0.98
C HIS A 103 -14.29 -0.20 0.94
N PHE A 104 -13.33 0.21 1.76
CA PHE A 104 -12.78 1.56 1.72
C PHE A 104 -12.05 1.84 0.40
N ILE A 105 -11.27 0.89 -0.10
CA ILE A 105 -10.59 1.02 -1.41
C ILE A 105 -11.59 1.14 -2.57
N LYS A 106 -12.70 0.37 -2.54
CA LYS A 106 -13.82 0.49 -3.49
C LYS A 106 -14.35 1.93 -3.52
N LEU A 107 -14.65 2.51 -2.35
CA LEU A 107 -15.11 3.90 -2.27
C LEU A 107 -14.06 4.91 -2.77
N ILE A 108 -12.77 4.70 -2.46
CA ILE A 108 -11.66 5.51 -2.98
C ILE A 108 -11.59 5.43 -4.51
N LEU A 109 -11.99 4.32 -5.13
CA LEU A 109 -12.07 4.16 -6.58
C LEU A 109 -13.41 4.62 -7.19
N SER A 110 -14.29 5.23 -6.41
CA SER A 110 -15.66 5.62 -6.80
C SER A 110 -16.57 4.43 -7.14
N MET A 111 -16.34 3.26 -6.53
CA MET A 111 -17.24 2.12 -6.59
C MET A 111 -18.26 2.18 -5.45
N THR A 112 -19.36 1.44 -5.58
CA THR A 112 -20.40 1.33 -4.57
C THR A 112 -20.14 0.14 -3.63
N ILE A 113 -20.71 0.23 -2.43
CA ILE A 113 -20.81 -0.86 -1.45
C ILE A 113 -22.28 -1.28 -1.38
N GLU A 114 -22.55 -2.57 -1.28
CA GLU A 114 -23.91 -3.08 -1.15
C GLU A 114 -24.35 -3.15 0.32
N VAL A 115 -25.66 -3.09 0.59
CA VAL A 115 -26.20 -3.22 1.96
C VAL A 115 -25.84 -4.58 2.57
N THR A 116 -25.67 -5.61 1.74
CA THR A 116 -25.22 -6.96 2.10
C THR A 116 -23.78 -7.01 2.63
N ASP A 117 -22.94 -5.99 2.35
CA ASP A 117 -21.57 -5.90 2.85
C ASP A 117 -21.49 -5.36 4.29
N ILE A 118 -22.55 -4.72 4.79
CA ILE A 118 -22.57 -4.05 6.10
C ILE A 118 -22.19 -4.95 7.27
N PRO A 119 -22.65 -6.22 7.36
CA PRO A 119 -22.18 -7.14 8.41
C PRO A 119 -20.67 -7.38 8.40
N ARG A 120 -20.02 -7.26 7.25
CA ARG A 120 -18.55 -7.39 7.15
C ARG A 120 -17.84 -6.13 7.61
N ILE A 121 -18.48 -4.96 7.51
CA ILE A 121 -17.89 -3.64 7.81
C ILE A 121 -18.15 -3.23 9.27
N PHE A 122 -19.37 -3.46 9.76
CA PHE A 122 -19.84 -3.01 11.07
C PHE A 122 -20.12 -4.19 12.02
N LEU A 123 -19.70 -5.41 11.64
CA LEU A 123 -19.78 -6.62 12.46
C LEU A 123 -21.19 -6.84 13.02
N GLU A 124 -21.32 -6.94 14.35
CA GLU A 124 -22.59 -7.23 15.02
C GLU A 124 -23.66 -6.14 14.80
N PRO A 125 -23.39 -4.83 15.01
CA PRO A 125 -24.27 -3.77 14.55
C PRO A 125 -24.69 -3.93 13.08
N GLY A 126 -23.77 -4.37 12.23
CA GLY A 126 -24.05 -4.58 10.82
C GLY A 126 -25.02 -5.74 10.54
N ARG A 127 -24.92 -6.85 11.29
CA ARG A 127 -25.86 -7.97 11.21
C ARG A 127 -27.26 -7.55 11.61
N ILE A 128 -27.37 -6.81 12.71
CA ILE A 128 -28.66 -6.32 13.23
C ILE A 128 -29.31 -5.38 12.20
N VAL A 129 -28.58 -4.39 11.69
CA VAL A 129 -29.10 -3.45 10.69
C VAL A 129 -29.50 -4.17 9.39
N LEU A 130 -28.76 -5.19 8.95
CA LEU A 130 -29.16 -5.98 7.79
C LEU A 130 -30.45 -6.78 8.04
N SER A 131 -30.62 -7.36 9.22
CA SER A 131 -31.87 -8.03 9.62
C SER A 131 -33.05 -7.06 9.63
N LEU A 132 -32.86 -5.86 10.19
CA LEU A 132 -33.87 -4.79 10.19
C LEU A 132 -34.20 -4.29 8.78
N TYR A 133 -33.19 -4.15 7.91
CA TYR A 133 -33.38 -3.80 6.50
C TYR A 133 -34.24 -4.84 5.78
N ASN A 134 -33.89 -6.13 5.93
CA ASN A 134 -34.65 -7.21 5.30
C ASN A 134 -36.09 -7.29 5.83
N ALA A 135 -36.31 -7.00 7.11
CA ALA A 135 -37.65 -6.91 7.69
C ALA A 135 -38.43 -5.71 7.14
N ALA A 136 -37.82 -4.52 7.08
CA ALA A 136 -38.43 -3.31 6.50
C ALA A 136 -38.85 -3.52 5.04
N GLU A 137 -37.99 -4.16 4.23
CA GLU A 137 -38.32 -4.49 2.83
C GLU A 137 -39.50 -5.49 2.73
N GLN A 138 -39.56 -6.48 3.62
CA GLN A 138 -40.68 -7.43 3.64
C GLN A 138 -42.00 -6.78 4.09
N LEU A 139 -41.96 -5.85 5.06
CA LEU A 139 -43.12 -5.11 5.54
C LEU A 139 -43.73 -4.20 4.46
N LYS A 140 -42.94 -3.74 3.48
CA LYS A 140 -43.45 -3.01 2.31
C LYS A 140 -44.30 -3.89 1.38
N VAL A 141 -44.07 -5.20 1.37
CA VAL A 141 -44.66 -6.14 0.40
C VAL A 141 -45.77 -7.00 1.00
N LYS A 142 -45.68 -7.33 2.30
CA LYS A 142 -46.60 -8.26 2.99
C LYS A 142 -47.30 -7.58 4.18
N PRO A 143 -48.52 -8.01 4.55
CA PRO A 143 -49.16 -7.56 5.79
C PRO A 143 -48.29 -7.94 7.01
N CYS A 144 -48.16 -7.01 7.96
CA CYS A 144 -47.09 -7.00 8.98
C CYS A 144 -46.98 -8.28 9.83
N HIS A 145 -48.10 -8.86 10.25
CA HIS A 145 -48.20 -10.04 11.14
C HIS A 145 -47.74 -11.38 10.50
N LYS A 146 -46.80 -11.34 9.56
CA LYS A 146 -46.10 -12.50 8.98
C LYS A 146 -44.61 -12.26 8.72
N VAL A 147 -44.04 -11.14 9.15
CA VAL A 147 -42.61 -10.86 9.01
C VAL A 147 -41.92 -11.20 10.33
N PHE A 148 -40.77 -11.87 10.23
CA PHE A 148 -40.02 -12.39 11.37
C PHE A 148 -38.55 -11.99 11.28
N ILE A 149 -37.94 -11.66 12.42
CA ILE A 149 -36.50 -11.57 12.61
C ILE A 149 -36.12 -12.69 13.57
N GLU A 150 -35.17 -13.55 13.17
CA GLU A 150 -34.71 -14.68 14.01
C GLU A 150 -35.85 -15.58 14.52
N LYS A 151 -36.90 -15.75 13.72
CA LYS A 151 -38.13 -16.51 14.04
C LYS A 151 -39.06 -15.84 15.08
N ILE A 152 -38.78 -14.61 15.49
CA ILE A 152 -39.63 -13.79 16.35
C ILE A 152 -40.39 -12.77 15.49
N PRO A 153 -41.70 -12.55 15.69
CA PRO A 153 -42.43 -11.48 15.00
C PRO A 153 -41.74 -10.12 15.16
N VAL A 154 -41.68 -9.31 14.11
CA VAL A 154 -40.92 -8.03 14.13
C VAL A 154 -41.33 -7.12 15.29
N ALA A 155 -42.64 -7.02 15.59
CA ALA A 155 -43.14 -6.20 16.71
C ALA A 155 -42.54 -6.65 18.06
N GLU A 156 -42.63 -7.95 18.35
CA GLU A 156 -42.10 -8.54 19.58
C GLU A 156 -40.57 -8.43 19.65
N TRP A 157 -39.87 -8.60 18.52
CA TRP A 157 -38.43 -8.44 18.46
C TRP A 157 -38.00 -7.00 18.75
N LEU A 158 -38.69 -6.00 18.20
CA LEU A 158 -38.40 -4.58 18.45
C LEU A 158 -38.65 -4.18 19.91
N GLU A 159 -39.72 -4.69 20.53
CA GLU A 159 -39.98 -4.47 21.96
C GLU A 159 -38.90 -5.10 22.86
N GLN A 160 -38.34 -6.25 22.48
CA GLN A 160 -37.28 -6.91 23.25
C GLN A 160 -35.94 -6.19 23.17
N VAL A 161 -35.60 -5.62 22.01
CA VAL A 161 -34.32 -4.95 21.79
C VAL A 161 -34.33 -3.49 22.24
N ASP A 162 -35.52 -2.88 22.37
CA ASP A 162 -35.73 -1.49 22.84
C ASP A 162 -34.86 -0.47 22.09
N LEU A 163 -34.93 -0.52 20.76
CA LEU A 163 -34.18 0.40 19.90
C LEU A 163 -34.82 1.79 19.92
N SER A 164 -33.98 2.82 20.00
CA SER A 164 -34.34 4.22 19.76
C SER A 164 -33.67 4.73 18.48
N PHE A 165 -34.00 5.95 18.04
CA PHE A 165 -33.38 6.59 16.87
C PHE A 165 -31.96 7.10 17.17
N VAL A 166 -31.10 6.20 17.62
CA VAL A 166 -29.68 6.42 17.94
C VAL A 166 -28.84 5.51 17.06
N ASP A 167 -27.80 6.05 16.45
CA ASP A 167 -26.92 5.28 15.57
C ASP A 167 -26.14 4.20 16.37
N PRO A 168 -26.23 2.91 16.01
CA PRO A 168 -25.63 1.86 16.82
C PRO A 168 -24.09 1.89 16.81
N CYS A 169 -23.46 2.52 15.81
CA CYS A 169 -22.01 2.64 15.73
C CYS A 169 -21.46 3.86 16.49
N THR A 170 -22.06 5.03 16.27
CA THR A 170 -21.56 6.33 16.72
C THR A 170 -22.23 6.83 17.99
N GLN A 171 -23.36 6.23 18.39
CA GLN A 171 -24.16 6.63 19.55
C GLN A 171 -24.66 8.08 19.45
N THR A 172 -24.89 8.56 18.22
CA THR A 172 -25.48 9.89 17.98
C THR A 172 -26.93 9.75 17.57
N GLU A 173 -27.78 10.68 18.02
CA GLU A 173 -29.16 10.74 17.56
C GLU A 173 -29.25 10.88 16.04
N LEU A 174 -30.08 10.04 15.42
CA LEU A 174 -30.36 10.02 13.97
C LEU A 174 -31.32 11.14 13.56
N VAL A 175 -32.19 11.55 14.48
CA VAL A 175 -33.17 12.63 14.34
C VAL A 175 -33.23 13.42 15.66
N ALA A 176 -33.86 14.59 15.66
CA ALA A 176 -33.99 15.38 16.88
C ALA A 176 -34.80 14.63 17.95
N ASN A 177 -34.27 14.54 19.18
CA ASN A 177 -34.84 13.74 20.28
C ASN A 177 -34.88 12.24 19.96
N GLY A 178 -33.90 11.77 19.18
CA GLY A 178 -33.82 10.38 18.74
C GLY A 178 -33.70 9.38 19.90
N GLU A 179 -33.08 9.77 21.03
CA GLU A 179 -32.98 8.93 22.23
C GLU A 179 -34.35 8.55 22.82
N VAL A 180 -35.36 9.42 22.68
CA VAL A 180 -36.71 9.22 23.24
C VAL A 180 -37.65 8.56 22.23
N LEU A 181 -37.31 8.59 20.94
CA LEU A 181 -38.13 8.04 19.88
C LEU A 181 -37.84 6.54 19.69
N SER A 182 -38.71 5.68 20.20
CA SER A 182 -38.60 4.22 20.01
C SER A 182 -38.86 3.81 18.55
N VAL A 183 -38.13 2.78 18.11
CA VAL A 183 -38.30 2.18 16.79
C VAL A 183 -39.49 1.22 16.82
N THR A 184 -40.45 1.46 15.94
CA THR A 184 -41.67 0.68 15.76
C THR A 184 -41.72 0.11 14.34
N MET A 185 -42.66 -0.80 14.07
CA MET A 185 -42.84 -1.33 12.71
C MET A 185 -43.14 -0.23 11.66
N GLU A 186 -43.77 0.87 12.09
CA GLU A 186 -44.17 1.98 11.20
C GLU A 186 -42.98 2.85 10.82
N ASN A 187 -42.06 3.10 11.76
CA ASN A 187 -40.90 3.98 11.55
C ASN A 187 -39.58 3.21 11.29
N LEU A 188 -39.61 1.86 11.29
CA LEU A 188 -38.45 0.98 11.07
C LEU A 188 -37.72 1.30 9.75
N ALA A 189 -38.47 1.52 8.67
CA ALA A 189 -37.87 1.84 7.38
C ALA A 189 -37.11 3.18 7.41
N GLU A 190 -37.61 4.17 8.16
CA GLU A 190 -36.90 5.43 8.36
C GLU A 190 -35.63 5.21 9.20
N TYR A 191 -35.74 4.53 10.34
CA TYR A 191 -34.59 4.21 11.20
C TYR A 191 -33.44 3.57 10.39
N VAL A 192 -33.74 2.51 9.64
CA VAL A 192 -32.74 1.83 8.80
C VAL A 192 -32.16 2.78 7.76
N SER A 193 -32.99 3.56 7.07
CA SER A 193 -32.51 4.52 6.06
C SER A 193 -31.53 5.54 6.65
N ARG A 194 -31.83 6.09 7.84
CA ARG A 194 -30.95 7.06 8.52
C ARG A 194 -29.61 6.45 8.91
N VAL A 195 -29.61 5.23 9.45
CA VAL A 195 -28.36 4.52 9.78
C VAL A 195 -27.53 4.29 8.53
N LEU A 196 -28.14 3.83 7.43
CA LEU A 196 -27.44 3.58 6.16
C LEU A 196 -26.86 4.86 5.54
N GLU A 197 -27.60 5.98 5.59
CA GLU A 197 -27.11 7.28 5.11
C GLU A 197 -25.87 7.77 5.87
N ILE A 198 -25.79 7.50 7.17
CA ILE A 198 -24.62 7.83 7.98
C ILE A 198 -23.47 6.87 7.67
N TRP A 199 -23.74 5.56 7.63
CA TRP A 199 -22.71 4.52 7.52
C TRP A 199 -22.05 4.46 6.15
N LEU A 200 -22.83 4.64 5.08
CA LEU A 200 -22.38 4.47 3.70
C LEU A 200 -22.47 5.76 2.88
N GLY A 201 -23.11 6.81 3.41
CA GLY A 201 -23.34 8.07 2.70
C GLY A 201 -22.60 9.25 3.32
N HIS A 202 -23.36 10.26 3.77
CA HIS A 202 -22.83 11.55 4.16
C HIS A 202 -21.93 11.49 5.40
N GLY A 203 -22.08 10.47 6.26
CA GLY A 203 -21.25 10.32 7.46
C GLY A 203 -19.80 9.92 7.16
N ILE A 204 -19.50 9.39 5.97
CA ILE A 204 -18.13 9.01 5.57
C ILE A 204 -17.61 9.78 4.35
N ALA A 205 -18.49 10.40 3.55
CA ALA A 205 -18.12 11.07 2.32
C ALA A 205 -17.00 12.13 2.46
N PRO A 206 -16.98 12.99 3.50
CA PRO A 206 -15.89 13.95 3.69
C PRO A 206 -14.52 13.29 3.92
N GLN A 207 -14.48 12.18 4.67
CA GLN A 207 -13.27 11.39 4.92
C GLN A 207 -12.74 10.78 3.61
N ILE A 208 -13.64 10.21 2.80
CA ILE A 208 -13.32 9.62 1.48
C ILE A 208 -12.79 10.70 0.54
N TYR A 209 -13.45 11.85 0.47
CA TYR A 209 -13.04 12.96 -0.38
C TYR A 209 -11.64 13.45 0.02
N ALA A 210 -11.40 13.66 1.31
CA ALA A 210 -10.11 14.15 1.79
C ALA A 210 -8.97 13.16 1.50
N PHE A 211 -9.20 11.86 1.68
CA PHE A 211 -8.24 10.83 1.28
C PHE A 211 -7.93 10.91 -0.22
N ARG A 212 -8.98 10.96 -1.06
CA ARG A 212 -8.83 11.05 -2.52
C ARG A 212 -8.10 12.30 -2.96
N GLU A 213 -8.35 13.45 -2.34
CA GLU A 213 -7.59 14.68 -2.61
C GLU A 213 -6.11 14.47 -2.32
N GLY A 214 -5.78 13.92 -1.15
CA GLY A 214 -4.39 13.64 -0.76
C GLY A 214 -3.68 12.68 -1.70
N LEU A 215 -4.38 11.63 -2.14
CA LEU A 215 -3.89 10.67 -3.12
C LEU A 215 -3.67 11.31 -4.49
N SER A 216 -4.61 12.14 -4.93
CA SER A 216 -4.59 12.85 -6.22
C SER A 216 -3.46 13.88 -6.32
N GLU A 217 -2.93 14.37 -5.20
CA GLU A 217 -1.73 15.20 -5.19
C GLU A 217 -0.49 14.43 -5.69
N VAL A 218 -0.49 13.09 -5.60
CA VAL A 218 0.66 12.23 -5.94
C VAL A 218 0.42 11.43 -7.22
N VAL A 219 -0.76 10.85 -7.40
CA VAL A 219 -1.10 9.99 -8.55
C VAL A 219 -2.54 10.24 -8.99
N ALA A 220 -2.78 10.31 -10.29
CA ALA A 220 -4.14 10.46 -10.81
C ALA A 220 -4.96 9.20 -10.48
N ILE A 221 -6.06 9.36 -9.74
CA ILE A 221 -6.89 8.23 -9.29
C ILE A 221 -7.41 7.40 -10.48
N ASP A 222 -7.69 8.04 -11.62
CA ASP A 222 -8.15 7.32 -12.82
C ASP A 222 -7.14 6.32 -13.36
N LYS A 223 -5.84 6.52 -13.08
CA LYS A 223 -4.79 5.54 -13.39
C LYS A 223 -4.80 4.35 -12.45
N LEU A 224 -5.22 4.52 -11.21
CA LEU A 224 -5.36 3.43 -10.25
C LEU A 224 -6.56 2.52 -10.55
N LYS A 225 -7.56 3.02 -11.30
CA LYS A 225 -8.68 2.20 -11.79
C LYS A 225 -8.28 1.11 -12.78
N LEU A 226 -7.02 1.08 -13.23
CA LEU A 226 -6.43 -0.05 -13.97
C LEU A 226 -6.24 -1.32 -13.09
N LEU A 227 -6.46 -1.19 -11.79
CA LEU A 227 -6.44 -2.26 -10.79
C LEU A 227 -7.86 -2.53 -10.28
N GLU A 228 -8.13 -3.76 -9.88
CA GLU A 228 -9.26 -4.08 -8.99
C GLU A 228 -9.01 -3.54 -7.58
N ALA A 229 -10.08 -3.37 -6.79
CA ALA A 229 -9.96 -2.86 -5.43
C ALA A 229 -9.08 -3.75 -4.55
N ASP A 230 -9.23 -5.08 -4.66
CA ASP A 230 -8.39 -6.05 -3.94
C ASP A 230 -6.93 -6.01 -4.42
N GLU A 231 -6.70 -5.78 -5.72
CA GLU A 231 -5.34 -5.65 -6.26
C GLU A 231 -4.66 -4.36 -5.78
N LEU A 232 -5.37 -3.23 -5.82
CA LEU A 232 -4.85 -1.96 -5.30
C LEU A 232 -4.58 -2.05 -3.79
N GLN A 233 -5.48 -2.71 -3.05
CA GLN A 233 -5.28 -2.99 -1.64
C GLN A 233 -4.04 -3.85 -1.41
N ALA A 234 -3.87 -4.94 -2.17
CA ALA A 234 -2.71 -5.82 -2.04
C ALA A 234 -1.39 -5.14 -2.45
N ILE A 235 -1.38 -4.31 -3.49
CA ILE A 235 -0.18 -3.57 -3.93
C ILE A 235 0.20 -2.48 -2.92
N LEU A 236 -0.80 -1.84 -2.32
CA LEU A 236 -0.59 -0.77 -1.35
C LEU A 236 -0.20 -1.35 0.01
N CYS A 237 -0.98 -2.30 0.51
CA CYS A 237 -0.90 -2.81 1.86
C CYS A 237 -0.03 -4.07 1.98
N GLY A 238 0.13 -4.85 0.90
CA GLY A 238 0.76 -6.17 0.92
C GLY A 238 -0.22 -7.27 1.38
N SER A 239 0.22 -8.52 1.31
CA SER A 239 -0.60 -9.66 1.78
C SER A 239 -0.62 -9.72 3.31
N ALA A 240 -1.82 -9.76 3.90
CA ALA A 240 -1.99 -9.95 5.34
C ALA A 240 -1.61 -11.38 5.76
N ASP A 241 -1.96 -12.36 4.92
CA ASP A 241 -1.64 -13.78 5.07
C ASP A 241 -0.24 -14.07 4.55
N VAL A 242 0.75 -14.05 5.45
CA VAL A 242 2.14 -14.31 5.11
C VAL A 242 2.37 -15.82 5.05
N GLU A 243 2.30 -16.37 3.83
CA GLU A 243 2.48 -17.80 3.58
C GLU A 243 3.78 -18.13 2.83
N TRP A 244 4.50 -19.13 3.33
CA TRP A 244 5.65 -19.73 2.69
C TRP A 244 5.76 -21.22 3.03
N SER A 245 6.27 -22.00 2.08
CA SER A 245 6.70 -23.38 2.26
C SER A 245 8.22 -23.50 2.33
N TYR A 246 8.71 -24.66 2.79
CA TYR A 246 10.13 -24.99 2.78
C TYR A 246 10.75 -24.77 1.39
N GLU A 247 10.09 -25.27 0.34
CA GLU A 247 10.54 -25.15 -1.04
C GLU A 247 10.57 -23.70 -1.50
N SER A 248 9.54 -22.91 -1.16
CA SER A 248 9.48 -21.50 -1.53
C SER A 248 10.64 -20.70 -0.93
N LEU A 249 10.97 -20.93 0.35
CA LEU A 249 12.07 -20.27 1.04
C LEU A 249 13.42 -20.72 0.48
N LYS A 250 13.60 -22.03 0.31
CA LYS A 250 14.82 -22.62 -0.26
C LYS A 250 15.14 -22.07 -1.65
N ASN A 251 14.11 -21.83 -2.47
CA ASN A 251 14.27 -21.31 -3.83
C ASN A 251 14.44 -19.78 -3.90
N SER A 252 13.97 -19.04 -2.90
CA SER A 252 13.95 -17.57 -2.92
C SER A 252 15.04 -16.90 -2.07
N ILE A 253 15.58 -17.59 -1.05
CA ILE A 253 16.67 -17.08 -0.22
C ILE A 253 18.00 -17.21 -0.96
N LYS A 254 18.70 -16.09 -1.14
CA LYS A 254 20.09 -16.09 -1.60
C LYS A 254 21.04 -16.38 -0.43
N LEU A 255 22.04 -17.21 -0.67
CA LEU A 255 23.06 -17.55 0.34
C LEU A 255 24.40 -16.97 -0.09
N ALA A 256 25.08 -16.30 0.82
CA ALA A 256 26.38 -15.69 0.53
C ALA A 256 27.35 -15.77 1.72
N HIS A 257 28.61 -15.40 1.46
CA HIS A 257 29.69 -15.32 2.45
C HIS A 257 29.92 -16.61 3.25
N GLY A 258 29.91 -17.77 2.57
CA GLY A 258 30.29 -19.06 3.15
C GLY A 258 29.13 -19.94 3.60
N TYR A 259 27.88 -19.53 3.34
CA TYR A 259 26.73 -20.44 3.38
C TYR A 259 26.38 -21.00 2.01
N THR A 260 25.96 -22.26 2.02
CA THR A 260 25.46 -23.01 0.86
C THR A 260 24.14 -23.68 1.23
N VAL A 261 23.43 -24.20 0.24
CA VAL A 261 22.15 -24.90 0.45
C VAL A 261 22.31 -26.15 1.34
N SER A 262 23.52 -26.71 1.41
CA SER A 262 23.87 -27.87 2.25
C SER A 262 24.37 -27.49 3.65
N SER A 263 24.39 -26.19 4.00
CA SER A 263 24.87 -25.74 5.30
C SER A 263 23.81 -26.04 6.37
N GLU A 264 24.19 -26.81 7.40
CA GLU A 264 23.30 -27.20 8.49
C GLU A 264 22.59 -26.00 9.16
N PRO A 265 23.26 -24.86 9.45
CA PRO A 265 22.58 -23.68 10.01
C PRO A 265 21.51 -23.08 9.09
N VAL A 266 21.66 -23.20 7.77
CA VAL A 266 20.68 -22.72 6.78
C VAL A 266 19.46 -23.63 6.75
N GLU A 267 19.67 -24.95 6.80
CA GLU A 267 18.59 -25.93 6.86
C GLU A 267 17.77 -25.76 8.15
N HIS A 268 18.43 -25.61 9.29
CA HIS A 268 17.77 -25.31 10.56
C HIS A 268 16.99 -24.00 10.49
N PHE A 269 17.57 -22.94 9.94
CA PHE A 269 16.90 -21.65 9.77
C PHE A 269 15.62 -21.74 8.93
N ILE A 270 15.65 -22.41 7.77
CA ILE A 270 14.47 -22.60 6.93
C ILE A 270 13.41 -23.42 7.66
N ASN A 271 13.81 -24.50 8.33
CA ASN A 271 12.89 -25.32 9.13
C ASN A 271 12.24 -24.52 10.26
N THR A 272 12.98 -23.65 10.94
CA THR A 272 12.41 -22.73 11.93
C THR A 272 11.39 -21.78 11.30
N LEU A 273 11.70 -21.15 10.15
CA LEU A 273 10.79 -20.24 9.47
C LEU A 273 9.48 -20.92 9.04
N VAL A 274 9.55 -22.16 8.54
CA VAL A 274 8.36 -22.93 8.12
C VAL A 274 7.42 -23.16 9.31
N ASN A 275 7.99 -23.42 10.49
CA ASN A 275 7.25 -23.71 11.71
C ASN A 275 6.74 -22.46 12.45
N LEU A 276 6.99 -21.25 11.94
CA LEU A 276 6.47 -20.01 12.53
C LEU A 276 4.96 -19.83 12.26
N THR A 277 4.21 -19.36 13.27
CA THR A 277 2.82 -18.89 13.09
C THR A 277 2.76 -17.62 12.24
N THR A 278 1.63 -17.31 11.62
CA THR A 278 1.47 -16.10 10.78
C THR A 278 1.95 -14.81 11.47
N ALA A 279 1.71 -14.69 12.78
CA ALA A 279 2.21 -13.58 13.57
C ALA A 279 3.74 -13.50 13.61
N GLN A 280 4.38 -14.63 13.89
CA GLN A 280 5.83 -14.76 13.97
C GLN A 280 6.47 -14.54 12.60
N ARG A 281 5.82 -14.97 11.52
CA ARG A 281 6.23 -14.70 10.14
C ARG A 281 6.25 -13.20 9.84
N ARG A 282 5.18 -12.48 10.20
CA ARG A 282 5.06 -11.02 10.02
C ARG A 282 6.10 -10.26 10.84
N ALA A 283 6.30 -10.66 12.10
CA ALA A 283 7.31 -10.06 12.97
C ALA A 283 8.73 -10.28 12.44
N PHE A 284 9.02 -11.49 11.94
CA PHE A 284 10.28 -11.78 11.28
C PHE A 284 10.49 -10.92 10.02
N LEU A 285 9.47 -10.74 9.18
CA LEU A 285 9.56 -9.87 8.00
C LEU A 285 9.79 -8.41 8.39
N LEU A 286 9.11 -7.89 9.40
CA LEU A 286 9.32 -6.53 9.90
C LEU A 286 10.76 -6.34 10.37
N TYR A 287 11.28 -7.27 11.16
CA TYR A 287 12.65 -7.25 11.65
C TYR A 287 13.67 -7.29 10.51
N SER A 288 13.43 -8.15 9.52
CA SER A 288 14.43 -8.46 8.49
C SER A 288 14.38 -7.56 7.25
N THR A 289 13.21 -6.97 6.96
CA THR A 289 12.96 -6.16 5.75
C THR A 289 12.43 -4.75 6.07
N GLY A 290 12.05 -4.47 7.32
CA GLY A 290 11.37 -3.22 7.69
C GLY A 290 9.88 -3.17 7.31
N CYS A 291 9.33 -4.24 6.73
CA CYS A 291 7.94 -4.36 6.32
C CYS A 291 7.33 -5.69 6.82
N PRO A 292 6.16 -5.68 7.48
CA PRO A 292 5.55 -6.89 8.04
C PRO A 292 4.81 -7.74 7.00
N ASN A 293 4.63 -7.23 5.77
CA ASN A 293 3.85 -7.87 4.70
C ASN A 293 4.75 -8.21 3.52
N LEU A 294 4.45 -9.32 2.84
CA LEU A 294 5.10 -9.65 1.56
C LEU A 294 4.45 -8.88 0.40
N PRO A 295 5.22 -8.55 -0.65
CA PRO A 295 4.66 -8.10 -1.92
C PRO A 295 3.72 -9.18 -2.49
N PRO A 296 2.57 -8.80 -3.10
CA PRO A 296 1.65 -9.77 -3.69
C PRO A 296 2.21 -10.39 -4.99
N GLY A 297 1.71 -11.57 -5.34
CA GLY A 297 2.04 -12.24 -6.61
C GLY A 297 3.34 -13.06 -6.58
N GLY A 298 3.72 -13.62 -5.43
CA GLY A 298 4.80 -14.60 -5.30
C GLY A 298 4.62 -15.50 -4.08
N VAL A 299 5.41 -16.57 -4.00
CA VAL A 299 5.40 -17.51 -2.87
C VAL A 299 6.67 -17.31 -2.04
N GLY A 300 6.55 -17.02 -0.75
CA GLY A 300 7.71 -16.70 0.10
C GLY A 300 8.43 -15.41 -0.31
N PHE A 301 9.77 -15.45 -0.43
CA PHE A 301 10.60 -14.24 -0.59
C PHE A 301 10.85 -13.83 -2.05
N GLU A 302 10.19 -14.49 -3.00
CA GLU A 302 10.45 -14.35 -4.44
C GLU A 302 10.35 -12.91 -4.96
N LYS A 303 9.42 -12.11 -4.43
CA LYS A 303 9.14 -10.75 -4.91
C LYS A 303 9.80 -9.64 -4.07
N LEU A 304 10.64 -9.97 -3.10
CA LEU A 304 11.34 -8.95 -2.31
C LEU A 304 12.34 -8.16 -3.16
N LYS A 305 12.31 -6.83 -3.03
CA LYS A 305 13.28 -5.88 -3.62
C LYS A 305 14.15 -5.27 -2.50
N PRO A 306 15.48 -5.46 -2.49
CA PRO A 306 16.23 -6.50 -3.20
C PRO A 306 15.88 -7.93 -2.72
N PRO A 307 16.36 -8.99 -3.40
CA PRO A 307 16.16 -10.36 -2.95
C PRO A 307 16.69 -10.58 -1.54
N PHE A 308 16.02 -11.44 -0.77
CA PHE A 308 16.42 -11.75 0.60
C PHE A 308 17.71 -12.57 0.61
N GLU A 309 18.70 -12.15 1.40
CA GLU A 309 20.02 -12.78 1.45
C GLU A 309 20.39 -13.19 2.87
N VAL A 310 20.86 -14.43 3.06
CA VAL A 310 21.41 -14.92 4.32
C VAL A 310 22.92 -15.04 4.19
N VAL A 311 23.63 -14.38 5.09
CA VAL A 311 25.09 -14.32 5.11
C VAL A 311 25.63 -14.89 6.41
N ARG A 312 26.75 -15.61 6.34
CA ARG A 312 27.40 -16.11 7.55
C ARG A 312 27.92 -14.93 8.37
N ARG A 313 27.43 -14.79 9.60
CA ARG A 313 27.95 -13.83 10.56
C ARG A 313 29.33 -14.31 11.02
N VAL A 314 30.32 -13.44 10.92
CA VAL A 314 31.62 -13.63 11.57
C VAL A 314 31.43 -13.34 13.06
N VAL A 315 31.63 -14.35 13.89
CA VAL A 315 31.66 -14.22 15.34
C VAL A 315 33.14 -14.26 15.74
N PRO A 316 33.64 -13.28 16.52
CA PRO A 316 35.01 -13.28 17.00
C PRO A 316 35.36 -14.54 17.79
N ASP A 317 36.60 -15.02 17.73
CA ASP A 317 37.04 -16.29 18.36
C ASP A 317 36.89 -16.32 19.89
N ASN A 318 36.68 -15.15 20.52
CA ASN A 318 36.46 -15.00 21.97
C ASN A 318 34.97 -14.96 22.37
N GLU A 319 34.04 -15.06 21.42
CA GLU A 319 32.59 -15.11 21.67
C GLU A 319 32.02 -16.49 21.34
N ASP A 320 31.09 -16.94 22.18
CA ASP A 320 30.34 -18.17 21.94
C ASP A 320 29.38 -17.97 20.76
N VAL A 321 29.60 -18.71 19.67
CA VAL A 321 28.78 -18.66 18.44
C VAL A 321 27.31 -18.97 18.74
N ASP A 322 27.05 -19.85 19.72
CA ASP A 322 25.69 -20.24 20.11
C ASP A 322 24.97 -19.19 20.97
N ARG A 323 25.68 -18.15 21.42
CA ARG A 323 25.13 -16.99 22.12
C ARG A 323 25.05 -15.74 21.25
N ALA A 324 25.65 -15.74 20.05
CA ALA A 324 25.61 -14.62 19.14
C ALA A 324 24.19 -14.45 18.55
N LEU A 325 23.63 -13.25 18.60
CA LEU A 325 22.30 -12.98 18.03
C LEU A 325 22.37 -12.78 16.50
N PRO A 326 21.43 -13.27 15.70
CA PRO A 326 21.35 -12.83 14.31
C PRO A 326 21.07 -11.32 14.25
N PHE A 327 21.50 -10.65 13.18
CA PHE A 327 21.11 -9.27 12.93
C PHE A 327 20.76 -9.03 11.47
N ALA A 328 19.75 -8.21 11.21
CA ALA A 328 19.31 -7.89 9.86
C ALA A 328 19.78 -6.50 9.41
N ARG A 329 20.00 -6.37 8.10
CA ARG A 329 20.15 -5.11 7.39
C ARG A 329 18.94 -4.94 6.48
N THR A 330 17.94 -4.22 6.96
CA THR A 330 16.68 -3.99 6.25
C THR A 330 16.85 -3.22 4.94
N CYS A 331 17.94 -2.46 4.78
CA CYS A 331 18.23 -1.74 3.53
C CYS A 331 18.60 -2.66 2.36
N THR A 332 19.17 -3.84 2.65
CA THR A 332 19.61 -4.82 1.65
C THR A 332 18.86 -6.15 1.75
N ASN A 333 17.86 -6.26 2.63
CA ASN A 333 17.20 -7.51 3.00
C ASN A 333 18.21 -8.63 3.33
N THR A 334 19.28 -8.28 4.06
CA THR A 334 20.35 -9.22 4.40
C THR A 334 20.27 -9.62 5.87
N LEU A 335 20.18 -10.91 6.16
CA LEU A 335 20.26 -11.48 7.51
C LEU A 335 21.66 -12.05 7.77
N HIS A 336 22.36 -11.50 8.75
CA HIS A 336 23.62 -12.06 9.26
C HIS A 336 23.31 -13.14 10.29
N LEU A 337 23.45 -14.40 9.88
CA LEU A 337 23.15 -15.58 10.68
C LEU A 337 24.46 -16.21 11.20
N PRO A 338 24.63 -16.38 12.52
CA PRO A 338 25.74 -17.16 13.08
C PRO A 338 25.68 -18.63 12.67
N ALA A 339 26.85 -19.28 12.59
CA ALA A 339 26.94 -20.71 12.31
C ALA A 339 26.71 -21.53 13.58
N PHE A 340 25.48 -21.51 14.09
CA PHE A 340 25.07 -22.23 15.29
C PHE A 340 25.41 -23.72 15.24
N SER A 341 25.85 -24.28 16.37
CA SER A 341 26.23 -25.68 16.53
C SER A 341 25.04 -26.60 16.78
N THR A 342 23.86 -26.05 17.06
CA THR A 342 22.63 -26.79 17.38
C THR A 342 21.36 -26.06 16.91
N CYS A 343 20.22 -26.75 16.97
CA CYS A 343 18.91 -26.23 16.54
C CYS A 343 18.21 -25.32 17.59
N MET A 344 18.54 -25.47 18.89
CA MET A 344 17.89 -24.75 20.00
C MET A 344 18.09 -23.22 20.04
N PRO A 345 19.26 -22.64 19.68
CA PRO A 345 19.49 -21.19 19.76
C PRO A 345 18.58 -20.40 18.83
N ILE A 346 18.37 -20.86 17.59
CA ILE A 346 17.61 -20.12 16.56
C ILE A 346 16.15 -19.95 16.98
N SER A 347 15.51 -21.03 17.44
CA SER A 347 14.09 -21.03 17.83
C SER A 347 13.84 -20.20 19.10
N SER A 348 14.76 -20.26 20.07
CA SER A 348 14.65 -19.51 21.34
C SER A 348 14.96 -18.02 21.17
N VAL A 349 15.96 -17.69 20.33
CA VAL A 349 16.43 -16.31 20.09
C VAL A 349 15.50 -15.55 19.12
N LEU A 350 14.96 -16.20 18.07
CA LEU A 350 13.97 -15.54 17.21
C LEU A 350 12.67 -15.26 17.97
N LEU A 351 12.23 -16.17 18.84
CA LEU A 351 10.95 -16.04 19.54
C LEU A 351 10.99 -15.05 20.71
N LEU A 352 12.10 -14.94 21.44
CA LEU A 352 12.29 -13.94 22.50
C LEU A 352 12.33 -12.48 22.00
N GLN A 353 12.32 -12.26 20.68
CA GLN A 353 12.15 -10.93 20.07
C GLN A 353 10.83 -10.74 19.32
N VAL A 354 9.99 -11.77 19.22
CA VAL A 354 8.83 -11.81 18.32
C VAL A 354 7.48 -11.92 19.04
N PHE A 355 7.45 -12.38 20.30
CA PHE A 355 6.22 -12.85 20.93
C PHE A 355 5.24 -11.77 21.46
N GLN A 356 5.13 -10.60 20.82
CA GLN A 356 4.00 -9.68 20.99
C GLN A 356 3.10 -9.67 19.72
N ASP A 357 2.16 -10.62 19.72
CA ASP A 357 0.78 -10.56 19.16
C ASP A 357 0.49 -10.66 17.65
N GLN A 358 -0.74 -11.09 17.31
CA GLN A 358 -0.93 -12.10 16.24
C GLN A 358 -2.05 -11.89 15.19
N TYR A 359 -2.09 -12.82 14.21
CA TYR A 359 -3.19 -13.23 13.31
C TYR A 359 -3.81 -12.23 12.28
N GLN A 360 -5.09 -12.47 11.90
CA GLN A 360 -5.54 -12.86 10.54
C GLN A 360 -7.11 -12.72 10.45
N ILE A 361 -7.92 -12.87 9.38
CA ILE A 361 -7.88 -13.40 7.98
C ILE A 361 -8.90 -12.58 7.13
N ALA A 362 -8.88 -12.62 5.78
CA ALA A 362 -9.72 -11.78 4.89
C ALA A 362 -10.68 -12.53 3.91
N MET A 363 -11.04 -11.90 2.75
CA MET A 363 -11.90 -12.37 1.61
C MET A 363 -13.45 -12.25 1.80
N TYR A 364 -14.34 -12.10 0.79
CA TYR A 364 -14.23 -11.95 -0.69
C TYR A 364 -15.54 -11.42 -1.38
N ALA A 365 -15.41 -10.98 -2.66
CA ALA A 365 -16.29 -11.25 -3.83
C ALA A 365 -17.72 -10.63 -3.94
N ILE A 366 -18.46 -10.57 -5.08
CA ILE A 366 -18.37 -10.76 -6.59
C ILE A 366 -19.80 -10.37 -7.09
N ARG A 367 -20.19 -9.81 -8.24
CA ARG A 367 -19.74 -9.07 -9.48
C ARG A 367 -21.09 -8.58 -10.13
N SER A 368 -21.22 -7.66 -11.08
CA SER A 368 -20.33 -6.75 -11.84
C SER A 368 -21.03 -5.40 -12.09
N ASP A 369 -22.19 -5.25 -12.74
CA ASP A 369 -22.70 -5.90 -13.98
C ASP A 369 -23.74 -5.00 -14.71
N GLN A 370 -23.54 -4.56 -15.97
CA GLN A 370 -24.57 -3.77 -16.69
C GLN A 370 -24.64 -3.93 -18.21
N ALA A 371 -23.91 -3.15 -19.02
CA ALA A 371 -24.10 -3.06 -20.48
C ALA A 371 -23.19 -4.01 -21.29
N LEU A 372 -21.86 -3.94 -21.07
CA LEU A 372 -20.86 -4.90 -21.62
C LEU A 372 -20.92 -6.30 -20.95
N ARG A 373 -21.99 -6.51 -20.18
CA ARG A 373 -22.34 -7.60 -19.28
C ARG A 373 -21.96 -9.00 -19.77
N LEU A 374 -22.33 -9.42 -20.98
CA LEU A 374 -22.33 -10.85 -21.34
C LEU A 374 -21.00 -11.59 -21.17
N LEU A 375 -19.87 -10.97 -21.55
CA LEU A 375 -18.52 -11.55 -21.40
C LEU A 375 -18.06 -11.54 -19.93
N GLN A 376 -18.47 -10.50 -19.18
CA GLN A 376 -18.32 -10.40 -17.74
C GLN A 376 -19.16 -11.45 -17.02
N VAL A 377 -20.39 -11.73 -17.48
CA VAL A 377 -21.33 -12.75 -16.98
C VAL A 377 -20.81 -14.14 -17.26
N LEU A 378 -20.24 -14.39 -18.44
CA LEU A 378 -19.62 -15.67 -18.76
C LEU A 378 -18.36 -15.89 -17.90
N HIS A 379 -17.52 -14.87 -17.71
CA HIS A 379 -16.40 -14.94 -16.76
C HIS A 379 -16.86 -15.04 -15.30
N TYR A 380 -17.99 -14.45 -14.92
CA TYR A 380 -18.59 -14.58 -13.59
C TYR A 380 -19.03 -16.04 -13.35
N ARG A 381 -19.83 -16.57 -14.28
CA ARG A 381 -20.45 -17.90 -14.18
C ARG A 381 -19.45 -19.04 -14.34
N TYR A 382 -18.50 -18.92 -15.27
CA TYR A 382 -17.65 -20.02 -15.72
C TYR A 382 -16.15 -19.68 -15.61
N GLY A 383 -15.77 -18.40 -15.64
CA GLY A 383 -14.41 -17.93 -15.34
C GLY A 383 -14.02 -18.00 -13.87
N ASN A 384 -14.84 -18.66 -13.04
CA ASN A 384 -14.47 -19.12 -11.70
C ASN A 384 -14.11 -20.62 -11.65
N GLU A 385 -14.29 -21.37 -12.74
CA GLU A 385 -14.05 -22.82 -12.81
C GLU A 385 -12.57 -23.14 -13.08
N ASN A 386 -11.73 -22.94 -12.07
CA ASN A 386 -10.34 -23.37 -11.97
C ASN A 386 -9.32 -22.79 -12.98
N ASN A 387 -9.75 -22.09 -14.05
CA ASN A 387 -8.85 -21.62 -15.11
C ASN A 387 -8.94 -20.10 -15.34
N THR A 388 -8.00 -19.36 -14.74
CA THR A 388 -7.80 -17.91 -14.94
C THR A 388 -7.09 -17.58 -16.26
N ASP A 389 -6.25 -18.45 -16.79
CA ASP A 389 -5.43 -18.18 -17.99
C ASP A 389 -6.24 -18.18 -19.30
N MET A 390 -7.37 -18.89 -19.34
CA MET A 390 -8.25 -19.01 -20.51
C MET A 390 -8.80 -17.66 -21.00
N TRP A 391 -8.91 -16.68 -20.10
CA TRP A 391 -9.52 -15.38 -20.39
C TRP A 391 -8.52 -14.31 -20.84
N ILE A 392 -7.22 -14.60 -20.76
CA ILE A 392 -6.17 -13.68 -21.17
C ILE A 392 -6.15 -13.57 -22.70
N ASN A 393 -6.32 -12.35 -23.22
CA ASN A 393 -6.20 -12.12 -24.65
C ASN A 393 -4.73 -11.90 -25.02
N THR A 394 -4.06 -12.96 -25.47
CA THR A 394 -2.63 -12.93 -25.81
C THR A 394 -2.29 -11.95 -26.93
N ARG A 395 -3.19 -11.76 -27.91
CA ARG A 395 -2.98 -10.83 -29.04
C ARG A 395 -3.06 -9.37 -28.57
N LEU A 396 -4.07 -9.04 -27.78
CA LEU A 396 -4.27 -7.71 -27.22
C LEU A 396 -3.18 -7.38 -26.19
N SER A 397 -2.80 -8.36 -25.37
CA SER A 397 -1.68 -8.26 -24.43
C SER A 397 -0.36 -8.00 -25.15
N ARG A 398 -0.08 -8.68 -26.27
CA ARG A 398 1.10 -8.41 -27.10
C ARG A 398 1.07 -6.99 -27.67
N LYS A 399 -0.09 -6.57 -28.21
CA LYS A 399 -0.25 -5.23 -28.78
C LYS A 399 -0.01 -4.15 -27.72
N LEU A 400 -0.57 -4.30 -26.52
CA LEU A 400 -0.34 -3.38 -25.41
C LEU A 400 1.13 -3.38 -24.99
N ARG A 401 1.77 -4.55 -24.86
CA ARG A 401 3.19 -4.66 -24.51
C ARG A 401 4.09 -3.93 -25.51
N VAL A 402 3.87 -4.11 -26.81
CA VAL A 402 4.64 -3.40 -27.86
C VAL A 402 4.47 -1.88 -27.75
N GLN A 403 3.25 -1.40 -27.48
CA GLN A 403 3.02 0.04 -27.26
C GLN A 403 3.74 0.56 -26.02
N LEU A 404 3.81 -0.25 -24.95
CA LEU A 404 4.51 0.11 -23.72
C LEU A 404 6.04 0.05 -23.83
N GLN A 405 6.59 -0.53 -24.90
CA GLN A 405 8.05 -0.57 -25.15
C GLN A 405 8.57 0.70 -25.84
N ASP A 406 7.69 1.50 -26.47
CA ASP A 406 8.08 2.79 -27.05
C ASP A 406 8.22 3.86 -25.97
N VAL A 407 9.47 4.02 -25.50
CA VAL A 407 9.84 4.95 -24.43
C VAL A 407 9.43 6.39 -24.76
N LEU A 408 9.58 6.84 -26.01
CA LEU A 408 9.29 8.22 -26.38
C LEU A 408 7.79 8.49 -26.34
N THR A 409 7.01 7.62 -26.96
CA THR A 409 5.54 7.72 -27.00
C THR A 409 4.92 7.65 -25.60
N ILE A 410 5.49 6.84 -24.72
CA ILE A 410 5.05 6.71 -23.33
C ILE A 410 5.43 7.93 -22.49
N THR A 411 6.69 8.38 -22.57
CA THR A 411 7.18 9.49 -21.74
C THR A 411 6.64 10.85 -22.19
N SER A 412 6.24 10.98 -23.45
CA SER A 412 5.52 12.14 -23.99
C SER A 412 4.02 12.10 -23.67
N GLY A 413 3.49 10.96 -23.20
CA GLY A 413 2.05 10.76 -22.99
C GLY A 413 1.25 10.65 -24.29
N SER A 414 1.90 10.39 -25.42
CA SER A 414 1.28 10.31 -26.75
C SER A 414 0.84 8.89 -27.15
N TYR A 415 0.87 7.94 -26.21
CA TYR A 415 0.43 6.58 -26.48
C TYR A 415 -1.09 6.53 -26.72
N PRO A 416 -1.59 5.54 -27.49
CA PRO A 416 -2.99 5.51 -27.87
C PRO A 416 -3.93 5.41 -26.67
N GLY A 417 -4.99 6.22 -26.63
CA GLY A 417 -5.95 6.25 -25.52
C GLY A 417 -6.67 4.92 -25.25
N TRP A 418 -6.74 4.02 -26.24
CA TRP A 418 -7.29 2.67 -26.03
C TRP A 418 -6.50 1.86 -24.99
N CYS A 419 -5.20 2.13 -24.80
CA CYS A 419 -4.37 1.44 -23.83
C CYS A 419 -4.91 1.64 -22.40
N ASP A 420 -5.39 2.84 -22.06
CA ASP A 420 -6.03 3.10 -20.77
C ASP A 420 -7.47 2.60 -20.75
N SER A 421 -8.27 2.94 -21.76
CA SER A 421 -9.71 2.66 -21.76
C SER A 421 -10.01 1.16 -21.72
N ILE A 422 -9.37 0.37 -22.60
CA ILE A 422 -9.63 -1.08 -22.69
C ILE A 422 -9.04 -1.80 -21.47
N THR A 423 -7.84 -1.42 -21.01
CA THR A 423 -7.22 -2.07 -19.85
C THR A 423 -7.97 -1.80 -18.56
N ARG A 424 -8.56 -0.60 -18.42
CA ARG A 424 -9.40 -0.22 -17.27
C ARG A 424 -10.74 -0.97 -17.27
N GLU A 425 -11.36 -1.10 -18.44
CA GLU A 425 -12.71 -1.67 -18.57
C GLU A 425 -12.71 -3.21 -18.61
N PHE A 426 -11.63 -3.84 -19.08
CA PHE A 426 -11.56 -5.29 -19.28
C PHE A 426 -10.30 -5.91 -18.66
N LYS A 427 -10.05 -5.64 -17.36
CA LYS A 427 -8.81 -6.01 -16.64
C LYS A 427 -8.43 -7.50 -16.78
N PHE A 428 -9.41 -8.41 -16.83
CA PHE A 428 -9.21 -9.85 -16.99
C PHE A 428 -8.62 -10.27 -18.36
N LEU A 429 -8.71 -9.42 -19.39
CA LEU A 429 -8.08 -9.69 -20.69
C LEU A 429 -6.56 -9.52 -20.67
N PHE A 430 -6.03 -8.87 -19.62
CA PHE A 430 -4.63 -8.53 -19.48
C PHE A 430 -4.07 -9.10 -18.17
N PRO A 431 -2.89 -9.74 -18.19
CA PRO A 431 -2.21 -10.15 -16.97
C PRO A 431 -1.99 -8.97 -16.03
N LEU A 432 -2.02 -9.21 -14.71
CA LEU A 432 -1.79 -8.21 -13.67
C LEU A 432 -0.47 -7.46 -13.91
N GLU A 433 0.57 -8.17 -14.31
CA GLU A 433 1.91 -7.66 -14.61
C GLU A 433 1.89 -6.62 -15.72
N LEU A 434 1.07 -6.84 -16.76
CA LEU A 434 0.97 -5.92 -17.88
C LEU A 434 0.19 -4.65 -17.52
N ARG A 435 -0.82 -4.78 -16.65
CA ARG A 435 -1.56 -3.62 -16.09
C ARG A 435 -0.67 -2.81 -15.17
N HIS A 436 0.16 -3.47 -14.37
CA HIS A 436 1.20 -2.82 -13.55
C HIS A 436 2.20 -2.04 -14.41
N MET A 437 2.67 -2.64 -15.51
CA MET A 437 3.58 -1.98 -16.44
C MET A 437 2.97 -0.69 -17.01
N LEU A 438 1.71 -0.72 -17.43
CA LEU A 438 0.99 0.47 -17.92
C LEU A 438 0.90 1.56 -16.83
N ILE A 439 0.59 1.20 -15.58
CA ILE A 439 0.55 2.16 -14.47
C ILE A 439 1.93 2.76 -14.23
N ARG A 440 2.97 1.93 -14.14
CA ARG A 440 4.35 2.35 -13.84
C ARG A 440 4.89 3.36 -14.85
N THR A 441 4.57 3.14 -16.12
CA THR A 441 5.09 3.91 -17.24
C THR A 441 4.25 5.16 -17.57
N THR A 442 3.03 5.27 -17.05
CA THR A 442 2.13 6.40 -17.42
C THR A 442 1.61 7.22 -16.23
N ALA A 443 1.58 6.68 -15.01
CA ALA A 443 0.93 7.33 -13.87
C ALA A 443 1.85 8.26 -13.05
N PHE A 444 3.17 8.05 -13.11
CA PHE A 444 4.13 8.66 -12.18
C PHE A 444 5.00 9.77 -12.80
N GLY A 445 4.77 10.10 -14.06
CA GLY A 445 5.46 11.16 -14.80
C GLY A 445 6.71 10.71 -15.55
N CYS A 446 7.20 11.55 -16.47
CA CYS A 446 8.23 11.19 -17.43
C CYS A 446 9.55 10.73 -16.79
N SER A 447 10.05 11.42 -15.76
CA SER A 447 11.33 11.06 -15.11
C SER A 447 11.31 9.69 -14.45
N ARG A 448 10.18 9.32 -13.82
CA ARG A 448 10.00 7.99 -13.19
C ARG A 448 9.83 6.90 -14.23
N SER A 449 9.13 7.21 -15.31
CA SER A 449 8.95 6.29 -16.44
C SER A 449 10.29 5.99 -17.11
N LEU A 450 11.12 7.02 -17.36
CA LEU A 450 12.48 6.86 -17.88
C LEU A 450 13.40 6.05 -16.95
N HIS A 451 13.31 6.28 -15.64
CA HIS A 451 14.05 5.49 -14.66
C HIS A 451 13.63 4.01 -14.69
N TRP A 452 12.32 3.75 -14.70
CA TRP A 452 11.78 2.40 -14.79
C TRP A 452 12.25 1.68 -16.06
N PHE A 453 12.20 2.36 -17.22
CA PHE A 453 12.71 1.82 -18.49
C PHE A 453 14.21 1.53 -18.43
N ARG A 454 15.01 2.43 -17.85
CA ARG A 454 16.45 2.21 -17.70
C ARG A 454 16.74 0.93 -16.90
N ASP A 455 16.08 0.75 -15.77
CA ASP A 455 16.30 -0.42 -14.90
C ASP A 455 15.84 -1.72 -15.57
N HIS A 456 14.71 -1.71 -16.30
CA HIS A 456 14.15 -2.91 -16.91
C HIS A 456 14.80 -3.29 -18.26
N LEU A 457 15.20 -2.31 -19.08
CA LEU A 457 15.95 -2.56 -20.32
C LEU A 457 17.36 -3.06 -20.05
N GLN A 458 18.00 -2.64 -18.95
CA GLN A 458 19.30 -3.17 -18.54
C GLN A 458 19.24 -4.62 -18.03
N SER A 459 18.06 -5.09 -17.60
CA SER A 459 17.90 -6.39 -16.92
C SER A 459 17.63 -7.58 -17.83
N GLN A 460 17.17 -7.38 -19.07
CA GLN A 460 16.80 -8.52 -19.95
C GLN A 460 17.98 -9.09 -20.73
N GLU A 461 18.75 -8.25 -21.45
CA GLU A 461 19.49 -8.70 -22.64
C GLU A 461 20.93 -8.17 -22.69
N SER A 462 21.92 -9.05 -22.46
CA SER A 462 23.36 -8.83 -22.69
C SER A 462 23.78 -8.89 -24.17
N SER A 463 22.84 -8.77 -25.11
CA SER A 463 23.14 -8.92 -26.54
C SER A 463 22.01 -8.37 -27.40
N SER A 464 22.06 -7.09 -27.79
CA SER A 464 21.52 -6.51 -29.04
C SER A 464 21.83 -5.01 -29.09
N GLU A 465 22.38 -4.54 -30.21
CA GLU A 465 23.00 -3.22 -30.41
C GLU A 465 22.04 -2.03 -30.65
N GLU A 466 20.72 -2.18 -30.55
CA GLU A 466 19.80 -1.05 -30.71
C GLU A 466 19.37 -0.49 -29.35
N MET A 467 20.35 0.01 -28.60
CA MET A 467 20.09 0.82 -27.43
C MET A 467 19.51 2.17 -27.90
N LEU A 468 18.36 2.58 -27.35
CA LEU A 468 18.08 4.01 -27.20
C LEU A 468 19.20 4.59 -26.32
N SER A 469 20.29 5.00 -26.96
CA SER A 469 21.32 5.84 -26.39
C SER A 469 20.65 7.17 -26.09
N ILE A 470 20.03 7.27 -24.92
CA ILE A 470 19.74 8.56 -24.32
C ILE A 470 21.11 9.19 -24.12
N SER A 471 21.53 10.00 -25.10
CA SER A 471 22.79 10.71 -25.04
C SER A 471 22.83 11.43 -23.69
N PRO A 472 23.90 11.25 -22.90
CA PRO A 472 24.04 11.95 -21.63
C PRO A 472 23.77 13.43 -21.86
N LEU A 473 22.97 14.05 -21.00
CA LEU A 473 22.76 15.49 -21.09
C LEU A 473 24.14 16.17 -21.19
N PRO A 474 24.36 17.05 -22.19
CA PRO A 474 25.65 17.66 -22.39
C PRO A 474 26.08 18.35 -21.10
N LYS A 475 27.34 18.15 -20.70
CA LYS A 475 27.90 18.81 -19.51
C LYS A 475 28.55 20.10 -19.94
N GLU A 476 28.13 21.20 -19.34
CA GLU A 476 28.74 22.51 -19.55
C GLU A 476 29.53 22.88 -18.29
N ARG A 477 30.81 23.17 -18.48
CA ARG A 477 31.72 23.47 -17.38
C ARG A 477 31.87 24.98 -17.21
N ALA A 478 31.58 25.47 -16.01
CA ALA A 478 31.77 26.88 -15.67
C ALA A 478 32.85 27.03 -14.59
N LYS A 479 33.76 27.99 -14.79
CA LYS A 479 34.80 28.35 -13.83
C LYS A 479 34.30 29.52 -12.97
N VAL A 480 34.46 29.43 -11.66
CA VAL A 480 33.96 30.42 -10.70
C VAL A 480 35.02 30.76 -9.66
N GLU A 481 34.98 31.97 -9.12
CA GLU A 481 35.84 32.38 -8.00
C GLU A 481 35.07 32.23 -6.69
N ARG A 482 35.73 31.67 -5.66
CA ARG A 482 35.12 31.55 -4.33
C ARG A 482 35.07 32.90 -3.60
N ALA A 483 36.01 33.79 -3.89
CA ALA A 483 36.14 35.09 -3.23
C ALA A 483 34.93 36.00 -3.45
N ASP A 484 34.28 35.91 -4.61
CA ASP A 484 33.05 36.64 -4.94
C ASP A 484 32.00 35.69 -5.54
N ILE A 485 31.41 34.90 -4.64
CA ILE A 485 30.50 33.81 -5.02
C ILE A 485 29.20 34.32 -5.65
N LEU A 486 28.68 35.49 -5.23
CA LEU A 486 27.43 36.04 -5.76
C LEU A 486 27.61 36.57 -7.17
N LYS A 487 28.71 37.30 -7.44
CA LYS A 487 29.04 37.75 -8.79
C LYS A 487 29.31 36.57 -9.72
N SER A 488 30.02 35.56 -9.22
CA SER A 488 30.23 34.31 -9.97
C SER A 488 28.90 33.59 -10.26
N ALA A 489 27.98 33.56 -9.29
CA ALA A 489 26.65 32.96 -9.47
C ALA A 489 25.79 33.70 -10.48
N ASP A 490 25.75 35.03 -10.43
CA ASP A 490 25.03 35.85 -11.41
C ASP A 490 25.58 35.65 -12.83
N ALA A 491 26.91 35.64 -13.01
CA ALA A 491 27.54 35.40 -14.31
C ALA A 491 27.22 34.00 -14.86
N VAL A 492 27.31 32.96 -14.02
CA VAL A 492 26.98 31.59 -14.40
C VAL A 492 25.51 31.46 -14.78
N MET A 493 24.59 32.04 -13.99
CA MET A 493 23.16 31.93 -14.25
C MET A 493 22.74 32.71 -15.50
N LYS A 494 23.32 33.88 -15.78
CA LYS A 494 23.07 34.63 -17.02
C LYS A 494 23.36 33.81 -18.28
N VAL A 495 24.40 32.98 -18.26
CA VAL A 495 24.82 32.16 -19.42
C VAL A 495 24.07 30.83 -19.48
N HIS A 496 23.93 30.14 -18.35
CA HIS A 496 23.50 28.74 -18.34
C HIS A 496 22.03 28.52 -17.94
N ALA A 497 21.32 29.49 -17.36
CA ALA A 497 19.94 29.28 -16.88
C ALA A 497 18.94 28.89 -17.98
N LYS A 498 19.17 29.32 -19.23
CA LYS A 498 18.33 28.97 -20.39
C LYS A 498 18.76 27.66 -21.07
N ARG A 499 19.95 27.16 -20.78
CA ARG A 499 20.52 25.96 -21.38
C ARG A 499 20.05 24.73 -20.61
N LYS A 500 19.86 23.60 -21.30
CA LYS A 500 19.37 22.34 -20.69
C LYS A 500 20.49 21.34 -20.40
N ALA A 501 21.74 21.80 -20.45
CA ALA A 501 22.95 21.07 -20.11
C ALA A 501 23.11 20.90 -18.59
N ILE A 502 23.80 19.83 -18.17
CA ILE A 502 24.24 19.66 -16.77
C ILE A 502 25.38 20.65 -16.51
N LEU A 503 25.21 21.50 -15.50
CA LEU A 503 26.23 22.47 -15.10
C LEU A 503 27.26 21.83 -14.16
N ASP A 504 28.52 21.79 -14.57
CA ASP A 504 29.66 21.36 -13.75
C ASP A 504 30.50 22.57 -13.34
N ILE A 505 30.59 22.83 -12.04
CA ILE A 505 31.33 23.96 -11.48
C ILE A 505 32.79 23.58 -11.19
N VAL A 506 33.70 24.49 -11.49
CA VAL A 506 35.12 24.41 -11.11
C VAL A 506 35.53 25.71 -10.42
N PHE A 507 35.98 25.62 -9.17
CA PHE A 507 36.55 26.77 -8.49
C PHE A 507 37.96 27.06 -9.03
N LEU A 508 38.22 28.31 -9.38
CA LEU A 508 39.53 28.76 -9.83
C LEU A 508 40.59 28.52 -8.73
N GLY A 509 41.67 27.83 -9.09
CA GLY A 509 42.75 27.48 -8.16
C GLY A 509 42.54 26.18 -7.36
N GLU A 510 41.36 25.55 -7.43
CA GLU A 510 41.07 24.30 -6.73
C GLU A 510 41.20 23.08 -7.68
N ARG A 511 41.63 21.93 -7.14
CA ARG A 511 41.65 20.66 -7.88
C ARG A 511 40.35 19.89 -7.63
N GLY A 512 39.46 19.89 -8.61
CA GLY A 512 38.25 19.06 -8.59
C GLY A 512 37.10 19.65 -9.40
N TYR A 513 36.23 18.78 -9.93
CA TYR A 513 34.97 19.12 -10.58
C TYR A 513 33.95 18.00 -10.37
N GLY A 514 32.67 18.29 -10.58
CA GLY A 514 31.59 17.30 -10.50
C GLY A 514 30.49 17.69 -9.52
N SER A 515 29.54 16.78 -9.30
CA SER A 515 28.30 17.05 -8.55
C SER A 515 28.53 17.59 -7.14
N GLY A 516 29.55 17.11 -6.42
CA GLY A 516 29.91 17.61 -5.09
C GLY A 516 30.41 19.06 -5.10
N VAL A 517 31.22 19.44 -6.09
CA VAL A 517 31.74 20.81 -6.27
C VAL A 517 30.61 21.76 -6.69
N THR A 518 29.75 21.32 -7.61
CA THR A 518 28.54 22.06 -8.02
C THR A 518 27.58 22.27 -6.85
N ALA A 519 27.37 21.26 -5.99
CA ALA A 519 26.57 21.40 -4.79
C ALA A 519 27.18 22.41 -3.80
N ALA A 520 28.50 22.36 -3.58
CA ALA A 520 29.21 23.31 -2.72
C ALA A 520 29.07 24.77 -3.23
N PHE A 521 29.08 24.97 -4.55
CA PHE A 521 28.80 26.27 -5.17
C PHE A 521 27.39 26.78 -4.87
N TYR A 522 26.36 25.94 -5.03
CA TYR A 522 24.99 26.33 -4.70
C TYR A 522 24.82 26.63 -3.21
N SER A 523 25.43 25.84 -2.33
CA SER A 523 25.41 26.09 -0.88
C SER A 523 26.11 27.41 -0.53
N ALA A 524 27.27 27.70 -1.13
CA ALA A 524 28.00 28.93 -0.89
C ALA A 524 27.23 30.16 -1.40
N ALA A 525 26.62 30.08 -2.59
CA ALA A 525 25.76 31.13 -3.12
C ALA A 525 24.52 31.35 -2.25
N ALA A 526 23.88 30.28 -1.77
CA ALA A 526 22.72 30.37 -0.90
C ALA A 526 23.05 31.01 0.45
N MET A 527 24.18 30.66 1.06
CA MET A 527 24.65 31.31 2.30
C MET A 527 24.93 32.79 2.08
N ALA A 528 25.61 33.15 0.98
CA ALA A 528 25.91 34.54 0.68
C ALA A 528 24.67 35.40 0.34
N LEU A 529 23.56 34.78 -0.09
CA LEU A 529 22.27 35.48 -0.29
C LEU A 529 21.50 35.72 1.02
N GLN A 530 21.88 35.04 2.11
CA GLN A 530 21.24 35.17 3.42
C GLN A 530 21.93 36.17 4.34
N THR A 531 23.16 36.55 4.01
CA THR A 531 23.92 37.67 4.60
C THR A 531 23.66 38.95 3.85
#